data_AF-A0A9D9H1N0-F1
#
_entry.id   AF-A0A9D9H1N0-F1
#
_cell.length_a   1.000
_cell.length_b   1.000
_cell.length_c   1.000
_cell.angle_alpha   90.00
_cell.angle_beta   90.00
_cell.angle_gamma   90.00
#
_symmetry.space_group_name_H-M   'P 1'
#
loop_
_entity.id
_entity.type
_entity.pdbx_description
1 polymer ?
#
loop_
_entity_poly.entity_id
_entity_poly.type
_entity_poly.pdbx_seq_one_letter_code
_entity_poly.pdbx_strand_id
1 'polypeptide(L)'
;MQLNQKLQDLQQYAANIADGAISVSDMMNTPASMFGRTMMYMTYAHNGSLMNAQQQMQQMMALPQIQAQMQQMQDPNQQMMYQKWIFDNLYKQQREQFGKVEQKLLNEQEKAIQQEKAKLETQLKLLEAEFESTKQGEDKAAEQWKPEYVA
;
A
#
# COMPACT_ATOMS: atom_id res chain seq x y z
N MET A 1 18.75 -0.01 8.05
CA MET A 1 18.68 -0.46 6.63
C MET A 1 17.33 -1.06 6.25
N GLN A 2 16.78 -1.99 7.04
CA GLN A 2 15.51 -2.65 6.73
C GLN A 2 14.30 -1.71 6.55
N LEU A 3 14.18 -0.64 7.35
CA LEU A 3 13.08 0.32 7.21
C LEU A 3 13.15 1.13 5.91
N ASN A 4 14.35 1.49 5.44
CA ASN A 4 14.52 2.21 4.17
C ASN A 4 14.21 1.28 2.98
N GLN A 5 14.63 0.02 3.02
CA GLN A 5 14.24 -0.99 2.03
C GLN A 5 12.72 -1.18 1.99
N LYS A 6 12.09 -1.33 3.17
CA LYS A 6 10.64 -1.46 3.26
C LYS A 6 9.89 -0.23 2.71
N LEU A 7 10.43 0.97 2.92
CA LEU A 7 9.88 2.21 2.38
C LEU A 7 9.99 2.24 0.83
N GLN A 8 11.16 1.88 0.28
CA GLN A 8 11.36 1.78 -1.16
C GLN A 8 10.44 0.74 -1.79
N ASP A 9 10.32 -0.43 -1.16
CA ASP A 9 9.46 -1.51 -1.64
C ASP A 9 7.98 -1.07 -1.63
N LEU A 10 7.55 -0.34 -0.59
CA LEU A 10 6.20 0.23 -0.49
C LEU A 10 5.95 1.28 -1.58
N GLN A 11 6.92 2.14 -1.87
CA GLN A 11 6.80 3.16 -2.92
C GLN A 11 6.70 2.55 -4.32
N GLN A 12 7.50 1.51 -4.60
CA GLN A 12 7.41 0.77 -5.87
C GLN A 12 6.06 0.05 -6.01
N TYR A 13 5.57 -0.57 -4.94
CA TYR A 13 4.25 -1.19 -4.93
C TYR A 13 3.12 -0.17 -5.12
N ALA A 14 3.19 1.00 -4.47
CA ALA A 14 2.21 2.07 -4.59
C ALA A 14 2.15 2.62 -6.03
N ALA A 15 3.31 2.76 -6.70
CA ALA A 15 3.38 3.16 -8.11
C ALA A 15 2.64 2.15 -9.01
N ASN A 16 2.85 0.85 -8.81
CA ASN A 16 2.21 -0.22 -9.59
C ASN A 16 0.68 -0.31 -9.36
N ILE A 17 0.17 0.20 -8.23
CA ILE A 17 -1.27 0.22 -7.92
C ILE A 17 -1.97 1.48 -8.44
N ALA A 18 -1.26 2.61 -8.47
CA ALA A 18 -1.82 3.89 -8.89
C ALA A 18 -2.36 3.87 -10.33
N ASP A 19 -1.78 3.04 -11.21
CA ASP A 19 -2.21 2.89 -12.60
C ASP A 19 -3.50 2.04 -12.77
N GLY A 20 -4.13 1.61 -11.67
CA GLY A 20 -5.49 1.05 -11.66
C GLY A 20 -5.63 -0.38 -12.20
N ALA A 21 -4.58 -0.91 -12.82
CA ALA A 21 -4.49 -2.30 -13.25
C ALA A 21 -3.08 -2.82 -12.97
N ILE A 22 -2.93 -3.59 -11.89
CA ILE A 22 -1.73 -4.40 -11.69
C ILE A 22 -1.71 -5.41 -12.85
N SER A 23 -0.87 -5.17 -13.84
CA SER A 23 -0.65 -6.12 -14.92
C SER A 23 0.26 -7.25 -14.41
N VAL A 24 0.26 -8.40 -15.10
CA VAL A 24 1.18 -9.50 -14.79
C VAL A 24 2.65 -9.03 -14.89
N SER A 25 2.93 -8.05 -15.75
CA SER A 25 4.24 -7.40 -15.86
C SER A 25 4.60 -6.63 -14.59
N ASP A 26 3.64 -5.87 -14.03
CA ASP A 26 3.87 -5.12 -12.78
C ASP A 26 4.03 -6.06 -11.59
N MET A 27 3.37 -7.22 -11.62
CA MET A 27 3.53 -8.27 -10.62
C MET A 27 4.92 -8.92 -10.66
N MET A 28 5.54 -9.05 -11.84
CA MET A 28 6.92 -9.54 -11.94
C MET A 28 7.95 -8.51 -11.46
N ASN A 29 7.60 -7.23 -11.53
CA ASN A 29 8.45 -6.13 -11.05
C ASN A 29 8.19 -5.78 -9.58
N THR A 30 7.22 -6.40 -8.91
CA THR A 30 6.96 -6.19 -7.49
C THR A 30 8.11 -6.76 -6.66
N PRO A 31 8.65 -6.00 -5.68
CA PRO A 31 9.59 -6.52 -4.70
C PRO A 31 9.08 -7.79 -4.01
N ALA A 32 9.95 -8.77 -3.77
CA ALA A 32 9.56 -10.04 -3.14
C ALA A 32 8.87 -9.85 -1.77
N SER A 33 9.25 -8.81 -1.02
CA SER A 33 8.65 -8.39 0.25
C SER A 33 7.19 -7.94 0.12
N MET A 34 6.79 -7.45 -1.06
CA MET A 34 5.47 -6.91 -1.36
C MET A 34 4.65 -7.82 -2.28
N PHE A 35 5.25 -8.87 -2.84
CA PHE A 35 4.58 -9.82 -3.72
C PHE A 35 3.36 -10.47 -3.05
N GLY A 36 3.50 -10.96 -1.81
CA GLY A 36 2.39 -11.56 -1.08
C GLY A 36 1.22 -10.60 -0.86
N ARG A 37 1.51 -9.33 -0.54
CA ARG A 37 0.50 -8.29 -0.41
C ARG A 37 -0.16 -7.96 -1.75
N THR A 38 0.62 -7.90 -2.83
CA THR A 38 0.13 -7.68 -4.20
C THR A 38 -0.84 -8.77 -4.61
N MET A 39 -0.49 -10.02 -4.36
CA MET A 39 -1.33 -11.16 -4.69
C MET A 39 -2.60 -11.21 -3.83
N MET A 40 -2.48 -10.89 -2.54
CA MET A 40 -3.64 -10.75 -1.65
C MET A 40 -4.56 -9.62 -2.10
N TYR A 41 -4.02 -8.43 -2.41
CA TYR A 41 -4.79 -7.30 -2.92
C TYR A 41 -5.46 -7.64 -4.24
N MET A 42 -4.76 -8.27 -5.19
CA MET A 42 -5.35 -8.66 -6.47
C MET A 42 -6.51 -9.64 -6.28
N THR A 43 -6.34 -10.65 -5.42
CA THR A 43 -7.37 -11.65 -5.13
C THR A 43 -8.56 -11.02 -4.40
N TYR A 44 -8.29 -10.18 -3.39
CA TYR A 44 -9.30 -9.48 -2.61
C TYR A 44 -10.08 -8.48 -3.45
N ALA A 45 -9.39 -7.62 -4.20
CA ALA A 45 -10.00 -6.65 -5.08
C ALA A 45 -10.76 -7.33 -6.22
N HIS A 46 -10.26 -8.44 -6.78
CA HIS A 46 -10.97 -9.21 -7.79
C HIS A 46 -12.26 -9.82 -7.23
N ASN A 47 -12.18 -10.63 -6.16
CA ASN A 47 -13.34 -11.30 -5.57
C ASN A 47 -14.35 -10.30 -5.00
N GLY A 48 -13.86 -9.26 -4.31
CA GLY A 48 -14.68 -8.19 -3.76
C GLY A 48 -15.39 -7.39 -4.85
N SER A 49 -14.70 -7.03 -5.93
CA SER A 49 -15.32 -6.32 -7.06
C SER A 49 -16.31 -7.21 -7.80
N LEU A 50 -16.01 -8.50 -7.99
CA LEU A 50 -16.90 -9.45 -8.65
C LEU A 50 -18.22 -9.61 -7.87
N MET A 51 -18.14 -9.85 -6.56
CA MET A 51 -19.32 -10.03 -5.71
C MET A 51 -20.16 -8.75 -5.64
N ASN A 52 -19.53 -7.60 -5.45
CA ASN A 52 -20.25 -6.32 -5.39
C ASN A 52 -20.83 -5.92 -6.74
N ALA A 53 -20.11 -6.12 -7.85
CA ALA A 53 -20.61 -5.84 -9.19
C ALA A 53 -21.79 -6.76 -9.54
N GLN A 54 -21.75 -8.03 -9.13
CA GLN A 54 -22.86 -8.96 -9.33
C GLN A 54 -24.09 -8.57 -8.50
N GLN A 55 -23.90 -8.17 -7.24
CA GLN A 55 -24.99 -7.70 -6.38
C GLN A 55 -25.61 -6.40 -6.91
N GLN A 56 -24.78 -5.42 -7.28
CA GLN A 56 -25.27 -4.18 -7.89
C GLN A 56 -25.96 -4.45 -9.22
N MET A 57 -25.42 -5.31 -10.08
CA MET A 57 -26.06 -5.68 -11.35
C MET A 57 -27.43 -6.31 -11.09
N GLN A 58 -27.55 -7.24 -10.14
CA GLN A 58 -28.83 -7.86 -9.80
C GLN A 58 -29.84 -6.81 -9.31
N GLN A 59 -29.38 -5.85 -8.50
CA GLN A 59 -30.22 -4.76 -8.02
C GLN A 59 -30.63 -3.81 -9.15
N MET A 60 -29.69 -3.45 -10.05
CA MET A 60 -29.90 -2.56 -11.19
C MET A 60 -30.83 -3.19 -12.24
N MET A 61 -30.71 -4.50 -12.46
CA MET A 61 -31.60 -5.30 -13.32
C MET A 61 -33.01 -5.44 -12.72
N ALA A 62 -33.13 -5.37 -11.39
CA ALA A 62 -34.42 -5.34 -10.70
C ALA A 62 -35.08 -3.94 -10.71
N LEU A 63 -34.37 -2.89 -11.17
CA LEU A 63 -35.02 -1.59 -11.35
C LEU A 63 -36.00 -1.65 -12.54
N PRO A 64 -37.25 -1.19 -12.36
CA PRO A 64 -38.28 -1.23 -13.40
C PRO A 64 -37.88 -0.52 -14.69
N GLN A 65 -37.02 0.49 -14.59
CA GLN A 65 -36.56 1.29 -15.72
C GLN A 65 -35.61 0.51 -16.64
N ILE A 66 -34.69 -0.27 -16.07
CA ILE A 66 -33.79 -1.15 -16.83
C ILE A 66 -34.55 -2.35 -17.36
N GLN A 67 -35.46 -2.92 -16.57
CA GLN A 67 -36.31 -4.02 -17.01
C GLN A 67 -37.18 -3.62 -18.20
N ALA A 68 -37.75 -2.40 -18.19
CA ALA A 68 -38.52 -1.86 -19.31
C ALA A 68 -37.66 -1.61 -20.55
N GLN A 69 -36.44 -1.09 -20.38
CA GLN A 69 -35.48 -0.87 -21.47
C GLN A 69 -35.00 -2.19 -22.09
N MET A 70 -34.74 -3.20 -21.25
CA MET A 70 -34.42 -4.57 -21.66
C MET A 70 -35.59 -5.24 -22.38
N GLN A 71 -36.84 -4.98 -21.97
CA GLN A 71 -38.03 -5.49 -22.65
C GLN A 71 -38.29 -4.84 -24.01
N GLN A 72 -37.79 -3.61 -24.24
CA GLN A 72 -37.83 -2.98 -25.57
C GLN A 72 -36.73 -3.51 -26.49
N MET A 73 -35.64 -4.07 -25.95
CA MET A 73 -34.63 -4.76 -26.74
C MET A 73 -35.12 -6.17 -27.10
N GLN A 74 -35.65 -6.31 -28.32
CA GLN A 74 -36.19 -7.56 -28.86
C GLN A 74 -35.14 -8.67 -29.07
N ASP A 75 -33.85 -8.32 -29.08
CA ASP A 75 -32.77 -9.18 -29.51
C ASP A 75 -32.00 -9.79 -28.30
N PRO A 76 -32.08 -11.11 -28.05
CA PRO A 76 -31.45 -11.76 -26.89
C PRO A 76 -29.93 -11.56 -26.82
N ASN A 77 -29.29 -11.39 -27.98
CA ASN A 77 -27.84 -11.23 -28.07
C ASN A 77 -27.39 -9.84 -27.61
N GLN A 78 -28.16 -8.80 -27.94
CA GLN A 78 -27.90 -7.46 -27.44
C GLN A 78 -28.21 -7.33 -25.95
N GLN A 79 -29.20 -8.07 -25.46
CA GLN A 79 -29.57 -8.11 -24.06
C GLN A 79 -28.44 -8.69 -23.18
N MET A 80 -27.76 -9.75 -23.65
CA MET A 80 -26.54 -10.25 -23.01
C MET A 80 -25.37 -9.27 -23.11
N MET A 81 -25.19 -8.60 -24.24
CA MET A 81 -24.11 -7.64 -24.43
C MET A 81 -24.25 -6.43 -23.49
N TYR A 82 -25.49 -5.94 -23.30
CA TYR A 82 -25.79 -4.85 -22.39
C TYR A 82 -25.54 -5.23 -20.93
N GLN A 83 -25.95 -6.43 -20.50
CA GLN A 83 -25.64 -6.96 -19.16
C GLN A 83 -24.13 -7.05 -18.92
N LYS A 84 -23.38 -7.56 -19.91
CA LYS A 84 -21.91 -7.63 -19.82
C LYS A 84 -21.28 -6.24 -19.73
N TRP A 85 -21.74 -5.29 -20.52
CA TRP A 85 -21.22 -3.92 -20.48
C TRP A 85 -21.50 -3.24 -19.13
N ILE A 86 -22.72 -3.38 -18.58
CA ILE A 86 -23.04 -2.89 -17.24
C ILE A 86 -22.10 -3.53 -16.21
N PHE A 87 -21.95 -4.85 -16.26
CA PHE A 87 -21.06 -5.57 -15.36
C PHE A 87 -19.61 -5.09 -15.45
N ASP A 88 -19.07 -4.97 -16.65
CA ASP A 88 -17.68 -4.54 -16.88
C ASP A 88 -17.46 -3.11 -16.32
N ASN A 89 -18.43 -2.21 -16.45
CA ASN A 89 -18.34 -0.87 -15.87
C ASN A 89 -18.42 -0.90 -14.34
N LEU A 90 -19.38 -1.62 -13.76
CA LEU A 90 -19.51 -1.76 -12.31
C LEU A 90 -18.27 -2.42 -11.70
N TYR A 91 -17.73 -3.45 -12.36
CA TYR A 91 -16.53 -4.14 -11.94
C TYR A 91 -15.30 -3.21 -11.98
N LYS A 92 -15.13 -2.41 -13.04
CA LYS A 92 -14.07 -1.40 -13.13
C LYS A 92 -14.21 -0.34 -12.04
N GLN A 93 -15.42 0.15 -11.80
CA GLN A 93 -15.70 1.15 -10.76
C GLN A 93 -15.34 0.61 -9.37
N GLN A 94 -15.74 -0.63 -9.05
CA GLN A 94 -15.39 -1.25 -7.77
C GLN A 94 -13.89 -1.47 -7.63
N ARG A 95 -13.21 -1.93 -8.69
CA ARG A 95 -11.75 -2.05 -8.73
C ARG A 95 -11.04 -0.73 -8.44
N GLU A 96 -11.52 0.38 -9.00
CA GLU A 96 -10.96 1.71 -8.75
C GLU A 96 -11.15 2.12 -7.27
N GLN A 97 -12.30 1.82 -6.68
CA GLN A 97 -12.55 2.09 -5.25
C GLN A 97 -11.61 1.28 -4.35
N PHE A 98 -11.42 -0.01 -4.64
CA PHE A 98 -10.44 -0.84 -3.92
C PHE A 98 -9.01 -0.29 -4.09
N GLY A 99 -8.66 0.22 -5.27
CA GLY A 99 -7.39 0.91 -5.50
C GLY A 99 -7.21 2.15 -4.63
N LYS A 100 -8.24 2.99 -4.51
CA LYS A 100 -8.21 4.18 -3.64
C LYS A 100 -8.06 3.82 -2.16
N VAL A 101 -8.74 2.77 -1.71
CA VAL A 101 -8.62 2.28 -0.32
C VAL A 101 -7.21 1.77 -0.04
N GLU A 102 -6.65 0.96 -0.95
CA GLU A 102 -5.29 0.44 -0.81
C GLU A 102 -4.25 1.56 -0.85
N GLN A 103 -4.41 2.55 -1.75
CA GLN A 103 -3.52 3.71 -1.81
C GLN A 103 -3.55 4.55 -0.52
N LYS A 104 -4.72 4.69 0.11
CA LYS A 104 -4.84 5.35 1.42
C LYS A 104 -4.11 4.58 2.51
N LEU A 105 -4.31 3.26 2.58
CA LEU A 105 -3.61 2.38 3.53
C LEU A 105 -2.09 2.43 3.36
N LEU A 106 -1.62 2.47 2.10
CA LEU A 106 -0.20 2.60 1.78
C LEU A 106 0.38 3.93 2.26
N ASN A 107 -0.31 5.05 2.00
CA ASN A 107 0.09 6.37 2.49
C ASN A 107 0.16 6.44 4.02
N GLU A 108 -0.82 5.84 4.72
CA GLU A 108 -0.81 5.78 6.19
C GLU A 108 0.38 4.96 6.71
N GLN A 109 0.67 3.82 6.07
CA GLN A 109 1.80 2.99 6.45
C GLN A 109 3.15 3.66 6.15
N GLU A 110 3.27 4.37 5.04
CA GLU A 110 4.46 5.16 4.71
C GLU A 110 4.72 6.23 5.78
N LYS A 111 3.67 6.97 6.18
CA LYS A 111 3.76 7.96 7.26
C LYS A 111 4.20 7.32 8.59
N ALA A 112 3.65 6.17 8.96
CA ALA A 112 4.02 5.47 10.19
C ALA A 112 5.51 5.08 10.19
N ILE A 113 6.01 4.53 9.07
CA ILE A 113 7.42 4.16 8.92
C ILE A 113 8.33 5.39 8.98
N GLN A 114 7.93 6.51 8.36
CA GLN A 114 8.68 7.77 8.43
C GLN A 114 8.77 8.31 9.87
N GLN A 115 7.67 8.26 10.63
CA GLN A 115 7.66 8.67 12.04
C GLN A 115 8.55 7.78 12.91
N GLU A 116 8.48 6.47 12.70
CA GLU A 116 9.33 5.52 13.42
C GLU A 116 10.81 5.75 13.12
N LYS A 117 11.16 5.98 11.85
CA LYS A 117 12.51 6.35 11.44
C LYS A 117 13.00 7.62 12.13
N ALA A 118 12.19 8.68 12.16
CA ALA A 118 12.55 9.94 12.82
C ALA A 118 12.78 9.74 14.34
N LYS A 119 11.95 8.91 14.99
CA LYS A 119 12.11 8.56 16.40
C LYS A 119 13.42 7.83 16.66
N LEU A 120 13.74 6.83 15.84
CA LEU A 120 14.98 6.05 15.96
C LEU A 120 16.21 6.92 15.70
N GLU A 121 16.19 7.78 14.69
CA GLU A 121 17.29 8.72 14.41
C GLU A 121 17.50 9.70 15.58
N THR A 122 16.42 10.14 16.23
CA THR A 122 16.52 11.00 17.42
C THR A 122 17.14 10.25 18.60
N GLN A 123 16.70 9.01 18.86
CA GLN A 123 17.27 8.18 19.92
C GLN A 123 18.74 7.87 19.66
N LEU A 124 19.12 7.61 18.40
CA LEU A 124 20.51 7.35 18.01
C LEU A 124 21.40 8.55 18.32
N LYS A 125 20.96 9.76 17.95
CA LYS A 125 21.70 11.00 18.25
C LYS A 125 21.88 11.25 19.74
N LEU A 126 20.85 10.97 20.54
CA LEU A 126 20.95 11.08 22.00
C LEU A 126 21.97 10.07 22.55
N LEU A 127 21.94 8.83 22.07
CA LEU A 127 22.89 7.79 22.48
C LEU A 127 24.33 8.13 22.06
N GLU A 128 24.52 8.68 20.86
CA GLU A 128 25.82 9.16 20.37
C GLU A 128 26.35 10.28 21.26
N ALA A 129 25.50 11.24 21.65
CA ALA A 129 25.88 12.31 22.57
C ALA A 129 26.22 11.79 23.98
N GLU A 130 25.46 10.81 24.50
CA GLU A 130 25.74 10.15 25.78
C GLU A 130 27.08 9.39 25.73
N PHE A 131 27.32 8.66 24.64
CA PHE A 131 28.56 7.91 24.43
C PHE A 131 29.77 8.86 24.36
N GLU A 132 29.66 9.95 23.60
CA GLU A 132 30.72 10.94 23.46
C GLU A 132 31.00 11.67 24.79
N SER A 133 29.94 12.04 25.53
CA SER A 133 30.08 12.61 26.88
C SER A 133 30.76 11.63 27.85
N THR A 134 30.40 10.35 27.80
CA THR A 134 30.99 9.31 28.64
C THR A 134 32.47 9.14 28.33
N LYS A 135 32.81 9.04 27.04
CA LYS A 135 34.20 8.94 26.57
C LYS A 135 35.04 10.15 27.00
N GLN A 136 34.52 11.37 26.86
CA GLN A 136 35.22 12.57 27.33
C GLN A 136 35.40 12.58 28.85
N GLY A 137 34.43 12.05 29.60
CA GLY A 137 34.53 11.88 31.05
C GLY A 137 35.62 10.87 31.44
N GLU A 138 35.67 9.73 30.76
CA GLU A 138 36.71 8.71 30.93
C GLU A 138 38.10 9.27 30.59
N ASP A 139 38.26 9.97 29.47
CA ASP A 139 39.53 10.57 29.06
C ASP A 139 40.02 11.59 30.10
N LYS A 140 39.13 12.47 30.61
CA LYS A 140 39.47 13.42 31.68
C LYS A 140 39.83 12.75 32.99
N ALA A 141 39.13 11.67 33.36
CA ALA A 141 39.44 10.90 34.56
C ALA A 141 40.82 10.23 34.41
N ALA A 142 41.12 9.65 33.25
CA ALA A 142 42.43 9.07 32.97
C ALA A 142 43.54 10.13 33.06
N GLU A 143 43.32 11.35 32.57
CA GLU A 143 44.25 12.46 32.71
C GLU A 143 44.50 12.88 34.16
N GLN A 144 43.48 12.85 35.02
CA GLN A 144 43.62 13.20 36.44
C GLN A 144 44.37 12.13 37.24
N TRP A 145 44.27 10.86 36.82
CA TRP A 145 44.86 9.73 37.54
C TRP A 145 46.26 9.37 37.02
N LYS A 146 46.76 10.05 35.98
CA LYS A 146 48.12 9.82 35.49
C LYS A 146 49.14 10.29 36.55
N PRO A 147 50.16 9.49 36.90
CA PRO A 147 51.17 9.91 37.86
C PRO A 147 52.02 11.04 37.28
N GLU A 148 52.07 12.19 37.97
CA GLU A 148 53.04 13.23 37.67
C GLU A 148 54.37 12.93 38.39
N TYR A 149 55.35 12.45 37.64
CA TYR A 149 56.71 12.29 38.14
C TYR A 149 57.42 13.65 38.04
N VAL A 150 57.67 14.27 39.19
CA VAL A 150 58.53 15.47 39.30
C VAL A 150 59.97 14.99 39.54
N ALA A 151 60.90 15.51 38.74
CA ALA A 151 62.34 15.21 38.82
C ALA A 151 63.02 15.92 40.00
#